data_AF-A0A4Z2FTT7-F1
#
_entry.id   AF-A0A4Z2FTT7-F1
#
_cell.length_a   1.000
_cell.length_b   1.000
_cell.length_c   1.000
_cell.angle_alpha   90.00
_cell.angle_beta   90.00
_cell.angle_gamma   90.00
#
_symmetry.space_group_name_H-M   'P 1'
#
loop_
_entity.id
_entity.type
_entity.pdbx_description
1 polymer ?
#
loop_
_entity_poly.entity_id
_entity_poly.type
_entity_poly.pdbx_seq_one_letter_code
_entity_poly.pdbx_strand_id
1 'polypeptide(L)'
;MRARRATCTEDDIKLLKTGVVTSSDNTYPADALHVFKTNKEVDNHNLSHIKKSQSHIHEIKAIDKRKDVHTGQLTLVMPSKVSDTGGLREVVVVTMGARVMVTVNINVSDGLANGVCGTVVGTETTGDQVIVILVKFDSPRVGKDAIARILEYTGIALHTHRKTMNIVTVYRPPSQGPRIFKDRLQTLMTTLKTEKLTVLPEDFNFDLLDTPDHDILQLMAHHGFRQCVTGPTTDQGSLLDHVYVNQPVTVHVDVLDT
;
A
#
# COMPACT_ATOMS: atom_id res chain seq x y z
N MET A 1 10.54 -38.66 -11.85
CA MET A 1 10.27 -38.69 -10.40
C MET A 1 9.49 -39.97 -10.06
N ARG A 2 10.13 -40.97 -9.41
CA ARG A 2 9.52 -42.29 -9.10
C ARG A 2 8.33 -42.19 -8.14
N ALA A 3 8.36 -41.24 -7.20
CA ALA A 3 7.25 -40.95 -6.30
C ALA A 3 5.93 -40.65 -7.04
N ARG A 4 5.98 -39.84 -8.12
CA ARG A 4 4.78 -39.52 -8.93
C ARG A 4 4.15 -40.75 -9.59
N ARG A 5 4.95 -41.79 -9.88
CA ARG A 5 4.49 -43.03 -10.53
C ARG A 5 4.23 -44.16 -9.53
N ALA A 6 4.33 -43.89 -8.23
CA ALA A 6 4.21 -44.89 -7.16
C ALA A 6 5.21 -46.06 -7.30
N THR A 7 6.41 -45.81 -7.83
CA THR A 7 7.46 -46.83 -8.02
C THR A 7 8.71 -46.57 -7.18
N CYS A 8 8.55 -45.99 -5.98
CA CYS A 8 9.67 -45.76 -5.06
C CYS A 8 10.27 -47.08 -4.56
N THR A 9 11.60 -47.15 -4.54
CA THR A 9 12.33 -48.29 -3.97
C THR A 9 12.57 -48.09 -2.46
N GLU A 10 13.05 -49.13 -1.77
CA GLU A 10 13.46 -49.03 -0.37
C GLU A 10 14.61 -48.02 -0.18
N ASP A 11 15.56 -47.96 -1.12
CA ASP A 11 16.64 -46.96 -1.10
C ASP A 11 16.11 -45.53 -1.23
N ASP A 12 15.07 -45.30 -2.05
CA ASP A 12 14.42 -44.00 -2.15
C ASP A 12 13.80 -43.58 -0.80
N ILE A 13 13.13 -44.52 -0.14
CA ILE A 13 12.52 -44.29 1.18
C ILE A 13 13.60 -44.02 2.23
N LYS A 14 14.71 -44.77 2.20
CA LYS A 14 15.84 -44.59 3.10
C LYS A 14 16.47 -43.21 2.93
N LEU A 15 16.66 -42.76 1.68
CA LEU A 15 17.14 -41.41 1.38
C LEU A 15 16.18 -40.32 1.87
N LEU A 16 14.86 -40.47 1.69
CA LEU A 16 13.90 -39.47 2.19
C LEU A 16 13.91 -39.38 3.73
N LYS A 17 14.09 -40.52 4.41
CA LYS A 17 14.19 -40.57 5.87
C LYS A 17 15.41 -39.84 6.43
N THR A 18 16.50 -39.69 5.67
CA THR A 18 17.66 -38.91 6.13
C THR A 18 17.38 -37.40 6.17
N GLY A 19 16.33 -36.92 5.49
CA GLY A 19 15.92 -35.52 5.48
C GLY A 19 14.86 -35.16 6.53
N VAL A 20 14.51 -36.10 7.43
CA VAL A 20 13.52 -35.85 8.48
C VAL A 20 14.16 -35.02 9.59
N VAL A 21 13.62 -33.83 9.82
CA VAL A 21 14.03 -32.90 10.87
C VAL A 21 12.80 -32.59 11.73
N THR A 22 12.99 -32.52 13.04
CA THR A 22 11.95 -32.22 14.03
C THR A 22 12.00 -30.75 14.43
N SER A 23 10.88 -30.21 14.93
CA SER A 23 10.82 -28.82 15.39
C SER A 23 11.68 -28.52 16.61
N SER A 24 12.21 -29.54 17.29
CA SER A 24 13.18 -29.43 18.38
C SER A 24 14.62 -29.30 17.91
N ASP A 25 14.90 -29.56 16.63
CA ASP A 25 16.26 -29.48 16.09
C ASP A 25 16.66 -28.02 15.83
N ASN A 26 17.89 -27.64 16.19
CA ASN A 26 18.41 -26.29 15.92
C ASN A 26 18.50 -25.95 14.44
N THR A 27 18.54 -26.96 13.56
CA THR A 27 18.57 -26.78 12.10
C THR A 27 17.16 -26.77 11.49
N TYR A 28 16.10 -26.81 12.31
CA TYR A 28 14.74 -26.77 11.81
C TYR A 28 14.47 -25.44 11.10
N PRO A 29 14.02 -25.45 9.84
CA PRO A 29 13.83 -24.23 9.06
C PRO A 29 12.52 -23.54 9.44
N ALA A 30 12.46 -22.94 10.63
CA ALA A 30 11.25 -22.36 11.21
C ALA A 30 10.59 -21.28 10.31
N ASP A 31 11.39 -20.57 9.51
CA ASP A 31 10.91 -19.50 8.63
C ASP A 31 10.55 -19.97 7.21
N ALA A 32 10.72 -21.27 6.92
CA ALA A 32 10.37 -21.83 5.62
C ALA A 32 8.85 -22.00 5.45
N LEU A 33 8.41 -22.16 4.20
CA LEU A 33 7.03 -22.53 3.90
C LEU A 33 6.78 -23.97 4.34
N HIS A 34 5.88 -24.15 5.31
CA HIS A 34 5.47 -25.45 5.81
C HIS A 34 4.22 -25.95 5.10
N VAL A 35 4.24 -27.18 4.60
CA VAL A 35 3.10 -27.84 3.95
C VAL A 35 2.50 -28.85 4.91
N PHE A 36 1.20 -28.71 5.17
CA PHE A 36 0.44 -29.61 6.04
C PHE A 36 -0.66 -30.33 5.28
N LYS A 37 -1.14 -31.45 5.84
CA LYS A 37 -2.23 -32.24 5.22
C LYS A 37 -3.61 -31.58 5.39
N THR A 38 -3.80 -30.72 6.39
CA THR A 38 -5.08 -30.06 6.67
C THR A 38 -4.93 -28.55 6.91
N ASN A 39 -5.95 -27.78 6.53
CA ASN A 39 -6.01 -26.35 6.82
C ASN A 39 -5.98 -26.05 8.33
N LYS A 40 -6.55 -26.93 9.17
CA LYS A 40 -6.51 -26.77 10.63
C LYS A 40 -5.07 -26.77 11.17
N GLU A 41 -4.21 -27.63 10.63
CA GLU A 41 -2.79 -27.67 11.01
C GLU A 41 -2.04 -26.43 10.50
N VAL A 42 -2.34 -25.98 9.27
CA VAL A 42 -1.83 -24.71 8.71
C VAL A 42 -2.19 -23.55 9.64
N ASP A 43 -3.45 -23.47 10.06
CA ASP A 43 -3.97 -22.37 10.88
C ASP A 43 -3.32 -22.35 12.26
N ASN A 44 -3.21 -23.51 12.90
CA ASN A 44 -2.52 -23.63 14.18
C ASN A 44 -1.05 -23.21 14.09
N HIS A 45 -0.35 -23.67 13.05
CA HIS A 45 1.05 -23.30 12.83
C HIS A 45 1.18 -21.79 12.60
N ASN A 46 0.41 -21.21 11.67
CA ASN A 46 0.45 -19.78 11.35
C ASN A 46 0.08 -18.91 12.55
N LEU A 47 -0.98 -19.24 13.29
CA LEU A 47 -1.39 -18.52 14.49
C LEU A 47 -0.32 -18.59 15.58
N SER A 48 0.36 -19.73 15.73
CA SER A 48 1.47 -19.84 16.68
C SER A 48 2.64 -18.92 16.33
N HIS A 49 2.93 -18.74 15.04
CA HIS A 49 3.97 -17.82 14.57
C HIS A 49 3.56 -16.36 14.76
N ILE A 50 2.30 -16.00 14.47
CA ILE A 50 1.78 -14.65 14.71
C ILE A 50 1.81 -14.30 16.20
N LYS A 51 1.37 -15.23 17.08
CA LYS A 51 1.36 -15.01 18.53
C LYS A 51 2.74 -14.89 19.17
N LYS A 52 3.79 -15.39 18.52
CA LYS A 52 5.19 -15.17 18.94
C LYS A 52 5.68 -13.76 18.66
N SER A 53 5.00 -13.02 17.79
CA SER A 53 5.33 -11.61 17.52
C SER A 53 5.04 -10.77 18.75
N GLN A 54 5.96 -9.87 19.08
CA GLN A 54 5.76 -8.83 20.11
C GLN A 54 5.01 -7.61 19.54
N SER A 55 4.75 -7.59 18.23
CA SER A 55 4.05 -6.49 17.57
C SER A 55 2.55 -6.58 17.75
N HIS A 56 1.86 -5.47 17.54
CA HIS A 56 0.39 -5.44 17.58
C HIS A 56 -0.19 -6.41 16.53
N ILE A 57 -1.27 -7.10 16.89
CA ILE A 57 -1.96 -8.08 16.04
C ILE A 57 -3.25 -7.43 15.57
N HIS A 58 -3.40 -7.30 14.25
CA HIS A 58 -4.61 -6.82 13.62
C HIS A 58 -5.47 -8.00 13.15
N GLU A 59 -6.74 -8.01 13.55
CA GLU A 59 -7.75 -8.95 13.05
C GLU A 59 -8.66 -8.25 12.05
N ILE A 60 -8.52 -8.61 10.78
CA ILE A 60 -9.27 -8.01 9.67
C ILE A 60 -10.41 -8.95 9.31
N LYS A 61 -11.64 -8.54 9.64
CA LYS A 61 -12.84 -9.30 9.33
C LYS A 61 -13.29 -9.05 7.89
N ALA A 62 -13.64 -10.11 7.18
CA ALA A 62 -14.25 -10.03 5.86
C ALA A 62 -15.62 -9.38 5.96
N ILE A 63 -15.91 -8.47 5.02
CA ILE A 63 -17.18 -7.76 4.94
C ILE A 63 -17.79 -8.07 3.58
N ASP A 64 -18.94 -8.75 3.57
CA ASP A 64 -19.71 -9.01 2.35
C ASP A 64 -20.85 -7.99 2.21
N LYS A 65 -21.20 -7.63 0.97
CA LYS A 65 -22.30 -6.72 0.65
C LYS A 65 -23.33 -7.47 -0.18
N ARG A 66 -24.50 -7.72 0.39
CA ARG A 66 -25.66 -8.22 -0.37
C ARG A 66 -26.61 -7.08 -0.70
N LYS A 67 -27.06 -7.03 -1.95
CA LYS A 67 -28.13 -6.14 -2.38
C LYS A 67 -29.46 -6.86 -2.20
N ASP A 68 -30.33 -6.28 -1.38
CA ASP A 68 -31.71 -6.75 -1.28
C ASP A 68 -32.43 -6.49 -2.62
N VAL A 69 -32.97 -7.56 -3.21
CA VAL A 69 -33.56 -7.55 -4.56
C VAL A 69 -34.85 -6.73 -4.61
N HIS A 70 -35.54 -6.56 -3.48
CA HIS A 70 -36.82 -5.87 -3.40
C HIS A 70 -36.68 -4.39 -3.00
N THR A 71 -35.78 -4.10 -2.06
CA THR A 71 -35.60 -2.72 -1.53
C THR A 71 -34.44 -1.97 -2.19
N GLY A 72 -33.57 -2.68 -2.92
CA GLY A 72 -32.36 -2.10 -3.52
C GLY A 72 -31.28 -1.70 -2.50
N GLN A 73 -31.52 -1.94 -1.21
CA GLN A 73 -30.67 -1.53 -0.10
C GLN A 73 -29.47 -2.49 0.03
N LEU A 74 -28.28 -1.94 0.29
CA LEU A 74 -27.06 -2.72 0.53
C LEU A 74 -26.97 -3.07 2.01
N THR A 75 -27.03 -4.35 2.34
CA THR A 75 -26.83 -4.85 3.71
C THR A 75 -25.42 -5.43 3.83
N LEU A 76 -24.69 -4.98 4.84
CA LEU A 76 -23.41 -5.57 5.22
C LEU A 76 -23.69 -6.88 5.95
N VAL A 77 -23.15 -7.98 5.46
CA VAL A 77 -23.33 -9.31 6.05
C VAL A 77 -21.96 -9.87 6.40
N MET A 78 -21.81 -10.32 7.64
CA MET A 78 -20.67 -11.11 8.07
C MET A 78 -20.83 -12.54 7.53
N PRO A 79 -19.90 -13.04 6.70
CA PRO A 79 -20.03 -14.38 6.13
C PRO A 79 -19.96 -15.46 7.21
N SER A 80 -20.81 -16.48 7.14
CA SER A 80 -20.84 -17.60 8.11
C SER A 80 -20.17 -18.88 7.62
N LYS A 81 -19.81 -18.97 6.33
CA LYS A 81 -19.14 -20.11 5.69
C LYS A 81 -18.09 -19.63 4.68
N VAL A 82 -17.00 -20.38 4.54
CA VAL A 82 -15.88 -20.09 3.59
C VAL A 82 -16.31 -20.18 2.11
N SER A 83 -17.38 -20.91 1.81
CA SER A 83 -18.00 -20.91 0.47
C SER A 83 -18.61 -19.56 0.11
N ASP A 84 -19.09 -18.82 1.12
CA ASP A 84 -19.82 -17.57 0.94
C ASP A 84 -18.86 -16.39 0.68
N THR A 85 -17.58 -16.57 0.97
CA THR A 85 -16.49 -15.60 0.73
C THR A 85 -15.69 -15.88 -0.54
N GLY A 86 -16.18 -16.75 -1.43
CA GLY A 86 -15.45 -17.13 -2.65
C GLY A 86 -14.10 -17.81 -2.38
N GLY A 87 -13.96 -18.49 -1.24
CA GLY A 87 -12.72 -19.14 -0.82
C GLY A 87 -11.75 -18.23 -0.05
N LEU A 88 -12.13 -16.99 0.25
CA LEU A 88 -11.34 -16.09 1.11
C LEU A 88 -11.60 -16.39 2.59
N ARG A 89 -10.63 -16.07 3.46
CA ARG A 89 -10.79 -16.27 4.91
C ARG A 89 -11.77 -15.25 5.49
N GLU A 90 -12.59 -15.68 6.45
CA GLU A 90 -13.48 -14.80 7.21
C GLU A 90 -12.71 -13.78 8.05
N VAL A 91 -11.54 -14.17 8.58
CA VAL A 91 -10.64 -13.29 9.32
C VAL A 91 -9.22 -13.46 8.79
N VAL A 92 -8.59 -12.35 8.45
CA VAL A 92 -7.16 -12.27 8.14
C VAL A 92 -6.48 -11.65 9.35
N VAL A 93 -5.56 -12.41 9.96
CA VAL A 93 -4.76 -11.94 11.09
C VAL A 93 -3.38 -11.55 10.58
N VAL A 94 -2.94 -10.33 10.87
CA VAL A 94 -1.69 -9.75 10.38
C VAL A 94 -0.96 -9.05 11.53
N THR A 95 0.37 -9.18 11.53
CA THR A 95 1.25 -8.45 12.45
C THR A 95 2.52 -8.03 11.68
N MET A 96 3.22 -7.01 12.18
CA MET A 96 4.51 -6.62 11.58
C MET A 96 5.49 -7.80 11.58
N GLY A 97 6.22 -7.95 10.47
CA GLY A 97 7.14 -9.07 10.26
C GLY A 97 6.49 -10.38 9.85
N ALA A 98 5.15 -10.45 9.79
CA ALA A 98 4.47 -11.67 9.36
C ALA A 98 4.78 -12.02 7.91
N ARG A 99 4.97 -13.31 7.65
CA ARG A 99 5.06 -13.87 6.30
C ARG A 99 3.66 -13.99 5.71
N VAL A 100 3.50 -13.49 4.48
CA VAL A 100 2.22 -13.47 3.77
C VAL A 100 2.40 -14.01 2.36
N MET A 101 1.30 -14.51 1.80
CA MET A 101 1.24 -14.99 0.42
C MET A 101 0.02 -14.39 -0.26
N VAL A 102 0.21 -13.90 -1.48
CA VAL A 102 -0.88 -13.45 -2.35
C VAL A 102 -1.62 -14.68 -2.86
N THR A 103 -2.94 -14.74 -2.68
CA THR A 103 -3.77 -15.91 -3.06
C THR A 103 -4.54 -15.72 -4.36
N VAL A 104 -4.45 -14.55 -4.98
CA VAL A 104 -5.19 -14.17 -6.19
C VAL A 104 -4.28 -13.45 -7.18
N ASN A 105 -4.64 -13.47 -8.46
CA ASN A 105 -3.90 -12.71 -9.45
C ASN A 105 -4.34 -11.24 -9.41
N ILE A 106 -3.45 -10.36 -8.94
CA ILE A 106 -3.71 -8.92 -8.83
C ILE A 106 -3.24 -8.21 -10.10
N ASN A 107 -1.97 -8.41 -10.47
CA ASN A 107 -1.37 -7.85 -11.68
C ASN A 107 -0.23 -8.78 -12.13
N VAL A 108 -0.55 -9.71 -13.03
CA VAL A 108 0.39 -10.73 -13.50
C VAL A 108 1.57 -10.11 -14.25
N SER A 109 1.37 -9.02 -15.00
CA SER A 109 2.46 -8.32 -15.70
C SER A 109 3.47 -7.67 -14.76
N ASP A 110 3.02 -7.24 -13.57
CA ASP A 110 3.89 -6.69 -12.51
C ASP A 110 4.37 -7.79 -11.52
N GLY A 111 4.17 -9.06 -11.88
CA GLY A 111 4.54 -10.20 -11.05
C GLY A 111 3.71 -10.38 -9.78
N LEU A 112 2.65 -9.60 -9.56
CA LEU A 112 1.71 -9.73 -8.44
C LEU A 112 0.67 -10.82 -8.73
N ALA A 113 1.12 -12.08 -8.69
CA ALA A 113 0.32 -13.26 -9.00
C ALA A 113 0.08 -14.12 -7.75
N ASN A 114 -0.85 -15.09 -7.87
CA ASN A 114 -1.09 -16.09 -6.84
C ASN A 114 0.19 -16.89 -6.53
N GLY A 115 0.49 -17.08 -5.24
CA GLY A 115 1.65 -17.80 -4.73
C GLY A 115 2.85 -16.93 -4.36
N VAL A 116 2.83 -15.64 -4.73
CA VAL A 116 3.91 -14.71 -4.38
C VAL A 116 3.95 -14.50 -2.87
N CYS A 117 5.14 -14.62 -2.29
CA CYS A 117 5.38 -14.44 -0.86
C CYS A 117 6.11 -13.13 -0.55
N GLY A 118 5.86 -12.62 0.66
CA GLY A 118 6.53 -11.45 1.19
C GLY A 118 6.39 -11.33 2.70
N THR A 119 6.91 -10.23 3.24
CA THR A 119 6.88 -9.91 4.66
C THR A 119 6.13 -8.60 4.88
N VAL A 120 5.24 -8.56 5.86
CA VAL A 120 4.54 -7.33 6.26
C VAL A 120 5.55 -6.37 6.90
N VAL A 121 5.67 -5.18 6.32
CA VAL A 121 6.58 -4.11 6.79
C VAL A 121 5.84 -2.91 7.37
N GLY A 122 4.52 -2.84 7.19
CA GLY A 122 3.70 -1.78 7.77
C GLY A 122 2.22 -2.03 7.54
N THR A 123 1.40 -1.28 8.26
CA THR A 123 -0.05 -1.27 8.16
C THR A 123 -0.55 0.15 8.37
N GLU A 124 -1.50 0.58 7.56
CA GLU A 124 -2.21 1.85 7.78
C GLU A 124 -3.61 1.56 8.30
N THR A 125 -4.02 2.31 9.32
CA THR A 125 -5.34 2.15 9.94
C THR A 125 -6.13 3.45 9.92
N THR A 126 -7.45 3.34 9.86
CA THR A 126 -8.38 4.43 10.13
C THR A 126 -9.23 4.02 11.32
N GLY A 127 -8.88 4.54 12.51
CA GLY A 127 -9.39 4.00 13.77
C GLY A 127 -8.92 2.55 13.96
N ASP A 128 -9.86 1.65 14.25
CA ASP A 128 -9.58 0.22 14.45
C ASP A 128 -9.55 -0.59 13.14
N GLN A 129 -9.87 0.02 12.00
CA GLN A 129 -9.90 -0.68 10.71
C GLN A 129 -8.56 -0.54 9.98
N VAL A 130 -7.95 -1.67 9.62
CA VAL A 130 -6.79 -1.70 8.72
C VAL A 130 -7.27 -1.42 7.30
N ILE A 131 -6.72 -0.39 6.67
CA ILE A 131 -7.04 0.03 5.30
C ILE A 131 -5.97 -0.42 4.30
N VAL A 132 -4.70 -0.50 4.72
CA VAL A 132 -3.56 -0.87 3.86
C VAL A 132 -2.62 -1.80 4.61
N ILE A 133 -2.14 -2.84 3.93
CA ILE A 133 -1.03 -3.69 4.39
C ILE A 133 0.13 -3.50 3.43
N LEU A 134 1.26 -3.01 3.95
CA LEU A 134 2.50 -2.84 3.20
C LEU A 134 3.30 -4.13 3.27
N VAL A 135 3.58 -4.71 2.11
CA VAL A 135 4.29 -5.98 1.97
C VAL A 135 5.58 -5.78 1.18
N LYS A 136 6.72 -6.18 1.77
CA LYS A 136 7.98 -6.34 1.06
C LYS A 136 8.05 -7.75 0.48
N PHE A 137 7.91 -7.86 -0.83
CA PHE A 137 8.02 -9.15 -1.53
C PHE A 137 9.45 -9.68 -1.55
N ASP A 138 9.60 -11.01 -1.54
CA ASP A 138 10.91 -11.66 -1.53
C ASP A 138 11.71 -11.39 -2.79
N SER A 139 11.01 -11.37 -3.93
CA SER A 139 11.58 -11.04 -5.22
C SER A 139 11.51 -9.53 -5.42
N PRO A 140 12.64 -8.83 -5.65
CA PRO A 140 12.65 -7.39 -5.91
C PRO A 140 12.05 -7.03 -7.27
N ARG A 141 11.63 -8.02 -8.07
CA ARG A 141 10.97 -7.82 -9.37
C ARG A 141 9.45 -7.73 -9.26
N VAL A 142 8.88 -8.18 -8.15
CA VAL A 142 7.43 -8.21 -7.97
C VAL A 142 6.93 -6.88 -7.43
N GLY A 143 5.85 -6.37 -8.02
CA GLY A 143 5.24 -5.12 -7.59
C GLY A 143 6.10 -3.91 -7.93
N LYS A 144 7.00 -4.00 -8.92
CA LYS A 144 7.87 -2.89 -9.30
C LYS A 144 7.05 -1.73 -9.84
N ASP A 145 6.06 -2.00 -10.68
CA ASP A 145 5.18 -0.95 -11.18
C ASP A 145 4.28 -0.42 -10.07
N ALA A 146 3.79 -1.29 -9.18
CA ALA A 146 2.99 -0.88 -8.01
C ALA A 146 3.78 0.02 -7.05
N ILE A 147 5.02 -0.33 -6.71
CA ILE A 147 5.94 0.50 -5.90
C ILE A 147 6.26 1.76 -6.67
N ALA A 148 6.62 1.61 -7.95
CA ALA A 148 6.94 2.74 -8.80
C ALA A 148 5.81 3.73 -8.74
N ARG A 149 4.52 3.31 -8.78
CA ARG A 149 3.24 4.08 -8.69
C ARG A 149 2.98 4.81 -7.37
N ILE A 150 3.73 4.58 -6.30
CA ILE A 150 3.53 5.29 -5.03
C ILE A 150 4.07 6.72 -5.13
N LEU A 151 3.23 7.70 -4.86
CA LEU A 151 3.64 9.10 -4.76
C LEU A 151 4.27 9.32 -3.38
N GLU A 152 5.46 9.90 -3.32
CA GLU A 152 6.05 10.32 -2.05
C GLU A 152 5.38 11.63 -1.63
N TYR A 153 4.63 11.60 -0.55
CA TYR A 153 4.06 12.79 0.07
C TYR A 153 4.10 12.68 1.58
N THR A 154 4.28 13.82 2.24
CA THR A 154 4.21 13.96 3.69
C THR A 154 3.10 14.94 4.04
N GLY A 155 2.11 14.48 4.82
CA GLY A 155 1.03 15.32 5.33
C GLY A 155 1.24 15.66 6.80
N ILE A 156 1.29 16.94 7.13
CA ILE A 156 1.41 17.46 8.50
C ILE A 156 0.16 18.29 8.82
N ALA A 157 -0.56 17.93 9.88
CA ALA A 157 -1.66 18.74 10.39
C ALA A 157 -1.15 19.74 11.44
N LEU A 158 -1.10 21.02 11.10
CA LEU A 158 -0.75 22.10 12.02
C LEU A 158 -1.99 22.59 12.76
N HIS A 159 -1.88 22.61 14.09
CA HIS A 159 -2.92 23.10 14.98
C HIS A 159 -2.47 24.43 15.58
N THR A 160 -3.20 25.49 15.27
CA THR A 160 -3.04 26.79 15.94
C THR A 160 -4.19 27.00 16.92
N HIS A 161 -4.06 27.97 17.84
CA HIS A 161 -5.12 28.31 18.80
C HIS A 161 -6.47 28.67 18.11
N ARG A 162 -6.47 29.05 16.82
CA ARG A 162 -7.67 29.52 16.13
C ARG A 162 -8.14 28.66 14.96
N LYS A 163 -7.26 27.86 14.35
CA LYS A 163 -7.58 27.01 13.18
C LYS A 163 -6.64 25.80 13.08
N THR A 164 -7.15 24.71 12.52
CA THR A 164 -6.35 23.60 12.00
C THR A 164 -6.10 23.80 10.51
N MET A 165 -4.85 23.65 10.09
CA MET A 165 -4.43 23.69 8.68
C MET A 165 -3.69 22.40 8.35
N ASN A 166 -3.86 21.90 7.13
CA ASN A 166 -3.06 20.81 6.60
C ASN A 166 -1.93 21.41 5.75
N ILE A 167 -0.70 20.94 5.95
CA ILE A 167 0.40 21.11 5.01
C ILE A 167 0.65 19.74 4.41
N VAL A 168 0.53 19.62 3.10
CA VAL A 168 0.84 18.38 2.38
C VAL A 168 1.98 18.69 1.44
N THR A 169 3.18 18.21 1.73
CA THR A 169 4.31 18.31 0.79
C THR A 169 4.29 17.10 -0.12
N VAL A 170 4.21 17.28 -1.42
CA VAL A 170 4.45 16.22 -2.40
C VAL A 170 5.86 16.42 -2.99
N TYR A 171 6.52 15.31 -3.30
CA TYR A 171 7.81 15.34 -3.97
C TYR A 171 7.73 14.54 -5.26
N ARG A 172 8.28 15.10 -6.34
CA ARG A 172 8.47 14.39 -7.60
C ARG A 172 9.95 14.04 -7.81
N PRO A 173 10.33 12.75 -7.74
CA PRO A 173 11.68 12.33 -8.09
C PRO A 173 12.04 12.68 -9.55
N PRO A 174 13.27 13.15 -9.88
CA PRO A 174 13.69 13.47 -11.24
C PRO A 174 13.55 12.30 -12.23
N SER A 175 13.66 11.07 -11.74
CA SER A 175 13.48 9.84 -12.52
C SER A 175 12.02 9.57 -12.94
N GLN A 176 11.06 10.27 -12.36
CA GLN A 176 9.64 10.06 -12.59
C GLN A 176 9.12 10.92 -13.75
N GLY A 177 8.61 10.26 -14.80
CA GLY A 177 8.04 10.95 -15.96
C GLY A 177 6.81 11.83 -15.61
N PRO A 178 6.62 12.99 -16.28
CA PRO A 178 5.54 13.93 -15.98
C PRO A 178 4.13 13.33 -15.98
N ARG A 179 3.85 12.45 -16.95
CA ARG A 179 2.53 11.80 -17.09
C ARG A 179 2.21 10.90 -15.90
N ILE A 180 3.18 10.09 -15.49
CA ILE A 180 3.05 9.16 -14.36
C ILE A 180 2.85 9.94 -13.05
N PHE A 181 3.54 11.07 -12.90
CA PHE A 181 3.37 11.96 -11.76
C PHE A 181 1.96 12.57 -11.73
N LYS A 182 1.47 13.10 -12.85
CA LYS A 182 0.12 13.70 -12.97
C LYS A 182 -0.98 12.71 -12.57
N ASP A 183 -0.94 11.47 -13.07
CA ASP A 183 -1.93 10.43 -12.73
C ASP A 183 -1.99 10.15 -11.22
N ARG A 184 -0.86 10.28 -10.53
CA ARG A 184 -0.78 10.08 -9.07
C ARG A 184 -1.24 11.28 -8.29
N LEU A 185 -0.84 12.47 -8.71
CA LEU A 185 -1.31 13.70 -8.12
C LEU A 185 -2.84 13.72 -8.19
N GLN A 186 -3.44 13.36 -9.33
CA GLN A 186 -4.90 13.21 -9.46
C GLN A 186 -5.49 12.25 -8.41
N THR A 187 -4.87 11.10 -8.17
CA THR A 187 -5.32 10.14 -7.15
C THR A 187 -5.23 10.72 -5.74
N LEU A 188 -4.13 11.38 -5.40
CA LEU A 188 -3.94 12.07 -4.12
C LEU A 188 -5.02 13.16 -3.94
N MET A 189 -5.20 14.04 -4.93
CA MET A 189 -6.18 15.13 -4.89
C MET A 189 -7.61 14.62 -4.72
N THR A 190 -7.94 13.46 -5.29
CA THR A 190 -9.27 12.83 -5.13
C THR A 190 -9.47 12.28 -3.72
N THR A 191 -8.40 11.91 -3.02
CA THR A 191 -8.44 11.28 -1.69
C THR A 191 -8.32 12.31 -0.56
N LEU A 192 -7.65 13.44 -0.83
CA LEU A 192 -7.48 14.52 0.15
C LEU A 192 -8.83 15.10 0.55
N LYS A 193 -9.09 15.12 1.87
CA LYS A 193 -10.25 15.82 2.43
C LYS A 193 -9.95 17.33 2.45
N THR A 194 -10.56 18.07 1.53
CA THR A 194 -10.31 19.50 1.31
C THR A 194 -11.20 20.44 2.14
N GLU A 195 -11.90 19.93 3.14
CA GLU A 195 -12.78 20.71 4.04
C GLU A 195 -12.01 21.73 4.89
N LYS A 196 -10.74 21.42 5.20
CA LYS A 196 -9.84 22.30 5.95
C LYS A 196 -8.91 23.06 5.00
N LEU A 197 -8.41 24.20 5.46
CA LEU A 197 -7.33 24.92 4.76
C LEU A 197 -6.17 23.94 4.56
N THR A 198 -5.80 23.73 3.31
CA THR A 198 -4.74 22.83 2.88
C THR A 198 -3.78 23.63 2.01
N VAL A 199 -2.51 23.61 2.40
CA VAL A 199 -1.40 24.19 1.67
C VAL A 199 -0.58 23.04 1.10
N LEU A 200 -0.33 23.07 -0.21
CA LEU A 200 0.53 22.13 -0.93
C LEU A 200 1.80 22.89 -1.36
N PRO A 201 2.87 22.92 -0.55
CA PRO A 201 4.18 23.34 -1.00
C PRO A 201 4.87 22.19 -1.74
N GLU A 202 5.41 22.48 -2.92
CA GLU A 202 5.68 21.47 -3.92
C GLU A 202 6.99 21.68 -4.67
N ASP A 203 7.75 20.58 -4.81
CA ASP A 203 8.88 20.46 -5.74
C ASP A 203 8.51 19.44 -6.82
N PHE A 204 7.74 19.93 -7.80
CA PHE A 204 7.40 19.12 -8.97
C PHE A 204 8.50 19.14 -10.03
N ASN A 205 9.53 19.98 -9.87
CA ASN A 205 10.55 20.24 -10.87
C ASN A 205 9.93 20.48 -12.27
N PHE A 206 8.88 21.30 -12.32
CA PHE A 206 8.26 21.82 -13.53
C PHE A 206 8.43 23.32 -13.55
N ASP A 207 9.05 23.85 -14.61
CA ASP A 207 9.15 25.30 -14.79
C ASP A 207 7.85 25.86 -15.36
N LEU A 208 7.09 26.58 -14.51
CA LEU A 208 5.82 27.18 -14.92
C LEU A 208 5.97 28.36 -15.88
N LEU A 209 7.19 28.88 -16.06
CA LEU A 209 7.47 29.97 -17.00
C LEU A 209 7.85 29.47 -18.40
N ASP A 210 8.25 28.21 -18.54
CA ASP A 210 8.65 27.63 -19.83
C ASP A 210 7.43 27.35 -20.73
N THR A 211 6.30 26.90 -20.14
CA THR A 211 5.05 26.68 -20.88
C THR A 211 3.84 27.25 -20.13
N PRO A 212 3.00 28.11 -20.73
CA PRO A 212 1.87 28.71 -19.99
C PRO A 212 0.73 27.71 -19.70
N ASP A 213 0.54 26.71 -20.56
CA ASP A 213 -0.53 25.71 -20.44
C ASP A 213 -0.05 24.43 -19.76
N HIS A 214 0.17 24.53 -18.45
CA HIS A 214 0.51 23.36 -17.66
C HIS A 214 -0.74 22.55 -17.27
N ASP A 215 -0.78 21.32 -17.75
CA ASP A 215 -1.71 20.26 -17.34
C ASP A 215 -1.88 20.11 -15.82
N ILE A 216 -0.83 20.43 -15.05
CA ILE A 216 -0.85 20.38 -13.59
C ILE A 216 -1.64 21.53 -12.98
N LEU A 217 -1.60 22.73 -13.57
CA LEU A 217 -2.39 23.87 -13.10
C LEU A 217 -3.88 23.59 -13.30
N GLN A 218 -4.26 22.99 -14.43
CA GLN A 218 -5.63 22.59 -14.70
C GLN A 218 -6.11 21.52 -13.70
N LEU A 219 -5.27 20.52 -13.43
CA LEU A 219 -5.55 19.47 -12.45
C LEU A 219 -5.80 20.03 -11.05
N MET A 220 -4.92 20.92 -10.59
CA MET A 220 -5.02 21.53 -9.26
C MET A 220 -6.24 22.45 -9.17
N ALA A 221 -6.49 23.28 -10.19
CA ALA A 221 -7.67 24.13 -10.26
C ALA A 221 -8.98 23.33 -10.24
N HIS A 222 -9.02 22.18 -10.92
CA HIS A 222 -10.18 21.28 -10.91
C HIS A 222 -10.53 20.76 -9.49
N HIS A 223 -9.53 20.64 -8.61
CA HIS A 223 -9.71 20.24 -7.21
C HIS A 223 -9.81 21.44 -6.24
N GLY A 224 -10.01 22.65 -6.77
CA GLY A 224 -10.19 23.87 -5.98
C GLY A 224 -8.90 24.49 -5.46
N PHE A 225 -7.74 24.07 -5.96
CA PHE A 225 -6.44 24.61 -5.56
C PHE A 225 -5.96 25.72 -6.50
N ARG A 226 -5.43 26.78 -5.92
CA ARG A 226 -4.84 27.93 -6.59
C ARG A 226 -3.32 27.94 -6.39
N GLN A 227 -2.56 28.05 -7.47
CA GLN A 227 -1.12 28.33 -7.40
C GLN A 227 -0.88 29.77 -6.93
N CYS A 228 0.01 29.95 -5.96
CA CYS A 228 0.25 31.25 -5.32
C CYS A 228 1.54 31.92 -5.77
N VAL A 229 2.52 31.17 -6.27
CA VAL A 229 3.80 31.71 -6.73
C VAL A 229 3.69 32.10 -8.20
N THR A 230 4.02 33.35 -8.52
CA THR A 230 3.85 33.91 -9.88
C THR A 230 5.15 34.42 -10.51
N GLY A 231 6.25 34.46 -9.77
CA GLY A 231 7.56 34.94 -10.24
C GLY A 231 8.63 33.86 -10.15
N PRO A 232 9.82 34.08 -10.74
CA PRO A 232 10.93 33.15 -10.64
C PRO A 232 11.31 32.82 -9.20
N THR A 233 11.73 31.59 -8.97
CA THR A 233 12.22 31.10 -7.67
C THR A 233 13.67 30.64 -7.71
N THR A 234 14.32 30.73 -8.88
CA THR A 234 15.74 30.42 -9.05
C THR A 234 16.52 31.61 -9.60
N ASP A 235 17.83 31.63 -9.36
CA ASP A 235 18.77 32.63 -9.91
C ASP A 235 18.79 32.65 -11.45
N GLN A 236 18.39 31.55 -12.08
CA GLN A 236 18.33 31.40 -13.53
C GLN A 236 16.99 31.86 -14.13
N GLY A 237 16.06 32.35 -13.29
CA GLY A 237 14.79 32.90 -13.75
C GLY A 237 13.67 31.88 -13.95
N SER A 238 13.85 30.62 -13.54
CA SER A 238 12.80 29.58 -13.60
C SER A 238 11.88 29.61 -12.38
N LEU A 239 10.64 29.14 -12.55
CA LEU A 239 9.64 29.00 -11.46
C LEU A 239 9.41 27.52 -11.15
N LEU A 240 10.21 26.98 -10.22
CA LEU A 240 10.17 25.57 -9.83
C LEU A 240 9.44 25.31 -8.51
N ASP A 241 9.48 26.27 -7.58
CA ASP A 241 8.87 26.11 -6.26
C ASP A 241 7.41 26.53 -6.29
N HIS A 242 6.52 25.55 -6.13
CA HIS A 242 5.08 25.75 -6.28
C HIS A 242 4.39 25.75 -4.92
N VAL A 243 3.33 26.54 -4.78
CA VAL A 243 2.54 26.61 -3.54
C VAL A 243 1.06 26.73 -3.88
N TYR A 244 0.31 25.66 -3.62
CA TYR A 244 -1.11 25.58 -3.88
C TYR A 244 -1.95 25.74 -2.61
N VAL A 245 -3.08 26.46 -2.69
CA VAL A 245 -4.04 26.60 -1.57
C VAL A 245 -5.48 26.39 -2.02
N ASN A 246 -6.29 25.74 -1.17
CA ASN A 246 -7.69 25.40 -1.48
C ASN A 246 -8.74 26.35 -0.89
N GLN A 247 -8.32 27.42 -0.21
CA GLN A 247 -9.22 28.41 0.39
C GLN A 247 -8.76 29.83 0.04
N PRO A 248 -9.68 30.83 0.09
CA PRO A 248 -9.36 32.22 -0.21
C PRO A 248 -8.59 32.87 0.96
N VAL A 249 -7.33 32.46 1.13
CA VAL A 249 -6.39 33.04 2.09
C VAL A 249 -5.37 33.92 1.38
N THR A 250 -4.99 35.02 2.01
CA THR A 250 -3.83 35.80 1.55
C THR A 250 -2.57 34.99 1.81
N VAL A 251 -1.81 34.72 0.75
CA VAL A 251 -0.53 34.03 0.83
C VAL A 251 0.54 35.04 0.44
N HIS A 252 1.50 35.25 1.33
CA HIS A 252 2.72 35.99 1.04
C HIS A 252 3.82 34.97 0.77
N VAL A 253 4.46 35.10 -0.39
CA VAL A 253 5.57 34.25 -0.81
C VAL A 253 6.77 35.16 -1.00
N ASP A 254 7.83 34.89 -0.26
CA ASP A 254 9.11 35.58 -0.37
C ASP A 254 10.16 34.55 -0.80
N VAL A 255 10.97 34.91 -1.80
CA VAL A 255 12.16 34.12 -2.17
C VAL A 255 13.26 34.51 -1.20
N LEU A 256 13.77 33.55 -0.45
CA LEU A 256 14.87 33.75 0.49
C LEU A 256 16.17 33.32 -0.18
N ASP A 257 17.16 34.21 -0.19
CA ASP A 257 18.53 33.85 -0.57
C ASP A 257 19.07 32.82 0.43
N THR A 258 19.52 31.68 -0.07
CA THR A 258 20.12 30.58 0.72
C THR A 258 21.59 30.41 0.46
#